data_AF-A0A7Y1MTY8-F1
#
_entry.id   AF-A0A7Y1MTY8-F1
#
_cell.length_a   1.000
_cell.length_b   1.000
_cell.length_c   1.000
_cell.angle_alpha   90.00
_cell.angle_beta   90.00
_cell.angle_gamma   90.00
#
_symmetry.space_group_name_H-M   'P 1'
#
loop_
_entity.id
_entity.type
_entity.pdbx_description
1 polymer ?
#
loop_
_entity_poly.entity_id
_entity_poly.type
_entity_poly.pdbx_seq_one_letter_code
_entity_poly.pdbx_strand_id
1 'polypeptide(L)' 'MAIYDEMRAQLQELIELLEQDTQYTAAVAHGAIVADQGTAQSHQQRAARIVELKRNYGLK' A
#
# COMPACT_ATOMS: atom_id res chain seq x y z
N MET A 1 -5.18 -19.97 -13.34
CA MET A 1 -5.20 -18.57 -13.79
C MET A 1 -3.92 -18.33 -14.56
N ALA A 2 -3.93 -17.61 -15.68
CA ALA A 2 -2.69 -17.39 -16.44
C ALA A 2 -1.75 -16.50 -15.61
N ILE A 3 -0.44 -16.73 -15.69
CA ILE A 3 0.58 -15.95 -14.94
C ILE A 3 0.39 -14.43 -15.15
N TYR A 4 -0.05 -14.03 -16.35
CA TYR A 4 -0.34 -12.63 -16.68
C TYR A 4 -1.54 -12.04 -15.93
N ASP A 5 -2.55 -12.84 -15.60
CA ASP A 5 -3.72 -12.37 -14.83
C ASP A 5 -3.32 -12.10 -13.37
N GLU A 6 -2.50 -12.99 -12.80
CA GLU A 6 -1.97 -12.83 -11.45
C GLU A 6 -1.04 -11.63 -11.37
N MET A 7 -0.15 -11.45 -12.36
CA MET A 7 0.70 -10.26 -12.43
C MET A 7 -0.13 -8.98 -12.54
N ARG A 8 -1.20 -8.97 -13.34
CA ARG A 8 -2.07 -7.81 -13.47
C ARG A 8 -2.76 -7.47 -12.15
N ALA A 9 -3.26 -8.48 -11.45
CA ALA A 9 -3.90 -8.30 -10.14
C ALA A 9 -2.93 -7.72 -9.10
N GLN A 10 -1.71 -8.25 -9.03
CA GLN A 10 -0.66 -7.77 -8.12
C GLN A 10 -0.19 -6.35 -8.43
N LEU A 11 -0.08 -5.97 -9.71
CA LEU A 11 0.23 -4.59 -10.09
C LEU A 11 -0.91 -3.63 -9.78
N GLN A 12 -2.16 -4.06 -9.99
CA GLN A 12 -3.35 -3.28 -9.61
C GLN A 12 -3.40 -3.06 -8.10
N GLU A 13 -3.16 -4.12 -7.31
CA GLU A 13 -3.05 -4.05 -5.85
C GLU A 13 -1.97 -3.05 -5.43
N LEU A 14 -0.80 -3.07 -6.07
CA LEU A 14 0.28 -2.12 -5.75
C LEU A 14 -0.14 -0.66 -5.96
N ILE A 15 -0.85 -0.36 -7.05
CA ILE A 15 -1.33 1.00 -7.32
C ILE A 15 -2.31 1.45 -6.23
N GLU A 16 -3.29 0.61 -5.91
CA GLU A 16 -4.30 0.91 -4.89
C GLU A 16 -3.68 1.13 -3.51
N LEU A 17 -2.70 0.31 -3.14
CA LEU A 17 -1.98 0.47 -1.86
C LEU A 17 -1.18 1.77 -1.82
N LEU A 18 -0.53 2.18 -2.91
CA LEU A 18 0.21 3.44 -2.97
C LEU A 18 -0.72 4.66 -2.85
N GLU A 19 -1.89 4.62 -3.48
CA GLU A 19 -2.90 5.67 -3.36
C GLU A 19 -3.41 5.79 -1.92
N GLN A 20 -3.76 4.67 -1.30
CA GLN A 20 -4.19 4.63 0.10
C GLN A 20 -3.10 5.15 1.05
N ASP A 21 -1.84 4.80 0.79
CA ASP A 21 -0.73 5.24 1.64
C ASP A 21 -0.48 6.74 1.54
N THR A 22 -0.60 7.29 0.34
CA THR A 22 -0.51 8.74 0.08
C THR A 22 -1.65 9.47 0.77
N GLN A 23 -2.89 8.98 0.63
CA GLN A 23 -4.06 9.58 1.27
C GLN A 23 -3.97 9.53 2.80
N TYR A 24 -3.54 8.39 3.36
CA TYR A 24 -3.33 8.25 4.80
C TYR A 24 -2.29 9.26 5.31
N THR A 25 -1.14 9.34 4.64
CA THR A 25 -0.06 10.27 5.02
C THR A 25 -0.54 11.72 4.98
N ALA A 26 -1.28 12.11 3.94
CA ALA A 26 -1.87 13.44 3.84
C ALA A 26 -2.89 13.70 4.96
N ALA A 27 -3.78 12.75 5.23
CA ALA A 27 -4.80 12.86 6.27
C ALA A 27 -4.19 12.98 7.67
N VAL A 28 -3.13 12.25 7.96
CA VAL A 28 -2.38 12.38 9.23
C VAL A 28 -1.68 13.74 9.30
N ALA A 29 -1.00 14.17 8.23
CA ALA A 29 -0.29 15.46 8.21
C ALA A 29 -1.23 16.66 8.40
N HIS A 30 -2.45 16.59 7.86
CA HIS A 30 -3.48 17.61 8.03
C HIS A 30 -4.31 17.45 9.32
N GLY A 31 -4.03 16.44 10.14
CA GLY A 31 -4.77 16.17 11.38
C GLY A 31 -6.21 15.68 11.17
N ALA A 32 -6.56 15.25 9.95
CA ALA A 32 -7.86 14.67 9.63
C ALA A 32 -8.01 13.24 10.17
N ILE A 33 -6.90 12.52 10.37
CA ILE A 33 -6.85 11.21 11.01
C ILE A 33 -5.88 11.29 12.20
N VAL A 34 -6.30 10.75 13.34
CA VAL A 34 -5.41 10.51 14.48
C VAL A 34 -4.72 9.17 14.24
N ALA A 35 -3.38 9.18 14.23
CA ALA A 35 -2.57 7.97 14.13
C ALA A 35 -2.59 7.19 15.46
N ASP A 36 -3.74 6.58 15.76
CA ASP A 36 -3.89 5.63 16.85
C ASP A 36 -3.24 4.27 16.51
N GLN A 37 -3.25 3.36 17.47
CA GLN A 37 -2.59 2.06 17.30
C GLN A 37 -3.17 1.25 16.14
N GLY A 38 -4.47 1.33 15.88
CA GLY A 38 -5.13 0.58 14.81
C GLY A 38 -4.78 1.12 13.42
N THR A 39 -4.83 2.44 13.26
CA THR A 39 -4.46 3.12 12.02
C THR A 39 -2.97 3.00 11.72
N ALA A 40 -2.11 3.08 12.75
CA ALA A 40 -0.67 2.86 12.62
C ALA A 40 -0.35 1.41 12.20
N GLN A 41 -1.03 0.41 12.79
CA GLN A 41 -0.85 -0.99 12.42
C GLN A 41 -1.31 -1.25 10.97
N SER A 42 -2.45 -0.69 10.58
CA SER A 42 -2.94 -0.78 9.20
C SER A 42 -1.96 -0.16 8.19
N HIS A 43 -1.39 1.01 8.52
CA HIS A 43 -0.35 1.63 7.71
C HIS A 43 0.92 0.76 7.61
N GLN A 44 1.38 0.18 8.72
CA GLN A 44 2.53 -0.74 8.70
C GLN A 44 2.30 -1.98 7.82
N GLN A 45 1.11 -2.59 7.89
CA GLN A 45 0.76 -3.73 7.05
C GLN A 45 0.74 -3.36 5.57
N ARG A 46 0.14 -2.21 5.23
CA ARG A 46 0.13 -1.68 3.87
C ARG A 46 1.55 -1.40 3.37
N ALA A 47 2.38 -0.74 4.16
CA ALA A 47 3.78 -0.47 3.81
C ALA A 47 4.58 -1.75 3.57
N ALA A 48 4.39 -2.78 4.40
CA ALA A 48 5.02 -4.08 4.22
C ALA A 48 4.61 -4.75 2.91
N ARG A 49 3.31 -4.71 2.57
CA ARG A 49 2.79 -5.28 1.32
C ARG A 49 3.29 -4.54 0.08
N ILE A 50 3.37 -3.21 0.14
CA ILE A 50 3.96 -2.40 -0.94
C ILE A 50 5.41 -2.81 -1.17
N VAL A 51 6.21 -2.97 -0.11
CA VAL A 51 7.62 -3.39 -0.22
C VAL A 51 7.74 -4.78 -0.84
N GLU A 52 6.89 -5.72 -0.43
CA GLU A 52 6.85 -7.07 -1.01
C GLU A 52 6.54 -7.03 -2.52
N LEU A 53 5.48 -6.33 -2.92
CA LEU A 53 5.09 -6.21 -4.33
C LEU A 53 6.17 -5.51 -5.16
N LYS A 54 6.74 -4.41 -4.66
CA LYS A 54 7.87 -3.73 -5.31
C LYS A 54 9.04 -4.66 -5.54
N ARG A 55 9.40 -5.47 -4.54
CA ARG A 55 10.49 -6.46 -4.64
C ARG A 55 10.20 -7.52 -5.70
N ASN A 56 8.97 -8.02 -5.77
CA ASN A 56 8.56 -9.03 -6.75
C ASN A 56 8.71 -8.54 -8.20
N TYR A 57 8.57 -7.23 -8.43
CA TYR A 57 8.69 -6.61 -9.75
C TYR A 57 10.00 -5.85 -9.99
N GLY A 58 10.93 -5.85 -9.04
CA GLY A 58 12.20 -5.10 -9.17
C GLY A 58 12.02 -3.58 -9.21
N LEU A 59 10.95 -3.05 -8.62
CA LEU A 59 10.64 -1.63 -8.52
C LEU A 59 11.35 -1.03 -7.30
N LYS A 60 11.89 0.19 -7.44
CA LYS A 60 12.54 0.94 -6.35
C LYS A 60 11.53 1.77 -5.55
#